data_AF-A0A1E4H1S4-F1
#
_entry.id   AF-A0A1E4H1S4-F1
#
_cell.length_a   1.000
_cell.length_b   1.000
_cell.length_c   1.000
_cell.angle_alpha   90.00
_cell.angle_beta   90.00
_cell.angle_gamma   90.00
#
_symmetry.space_group_name_H-M   'P 1'
#
loop_
_entity.id
_entity.type
_entity.pdbx_description
1 polymer ?
#
loop_
_entity_poly.entity_id
_entity_poly.type
_entity_poly.pdbx_seq_one_letter_code
_entity_poly.pdbx_strand_id
1 'polypeptide(L)'
;MAWEFETDPDFQPGFKTLVRPLQQKVKARGLWACHLGPHLGGKGYGQLKLALMNEKFGQSRFGPIAFGAQAPDTGNAEILAHYGAAGQKERFLASLLENQIVSCFSTTEPQGGARSALVRNDMIVIGKSVSLNSSSISFRRQS
;
A
#
# COMPACT_ATOMS: atom_id res chain seq x y z
N MET A 1 5.18 18.32 16.78
CA MET A 1 4.13 17.29 16.93
C MET A 1 4.58 16.07 16.15
N ALA A 2 5.16 15.08 16.85
CA ALA A 2 5.45 13.79 16.27
C ALA A 2 4.17 12.96 16.41
N TRP A 3 3.62 12.49 15.30
CA TRP A 3 2.51 11.54 15.34
C TRP A 3 3.09 10.19 15.77
N GLU A 4 2.73 9.72 16.95
CA GLU A 4 3.04 8.34 17.38
C GLU A 4 2.07 7.40 16.65
N PHE A 5 2.61 6.50 15.84
CA PHE A 5 1.83 5.46 15.19
C PHE A 5 1.53 4.38 16.22
N GLU A 6 0.38 4.49 16.88
CA GLU A 6 -0.09 3.46 17.81
C GLU A 6 -0.60 2.27 17.00
N THR A 7 0.23 1.23 16.88
CA THR A 7 -0.21 -0.04 16.29
C THR A 7 -0.96 -0.82 17.36
N ASP A 8 -2.28 -0.95 17.22
CA ASP A 8 -3.07 -1.87 18.03
C ASP A 8 -2.47 -3.29 17.89
N PRO A 9 -1.84 -3.85 18.95
CA PRO A 9 -1.20 -5.16 18.89
C PRO A 9 -2.19 -6.29 18.64
N ASP A 10 -3.47 -6.05 18.97
CA ASP A 10 -4.54 -7.04 19.06
C ASP A 10 -5.51 -6.98 17.87
N PHE A 11 -5.32 -6.06 16.91
CA PHE A 11 -6.23 -5.87 15.78
C PHE A 11 -6.43 -7.14 14.93
N GLN A 12 -5.49 -8.10 14.93
CA GLN A 12 -5.69 -9.47 14.44
C GLN A 12 -4.78 -10.49 15.15
N PRO A 13 -5.24 -11.17 16.22
CA PRO A 13 -4.43 -12.17 16.91
C PRO A 13 -4.11 -13.32 15.94
N GLY A 14 -2.82 -13.54 15.69
CA GLY A 14 -2.31 -14.60 14.81
C GLY A 14 -1.80 -14.13 13.44
N PHE A 15 -2.08 -12.90 13.00
CA PHE A 15 -1.54 -12.39 11.72
C PHE A 15 -0.01 -12.38 11.72
N LYS A 16 0.60 -11.81 12.77
CA LYS A 16 2.07 -11.77 12.90
C LYS A 16 2.65 -13.18 12.94
N THR A 17 2.02 -14.10 13.68
CA THR A 17 2.49 -15.47 13.88
C THR A 17 2.39 -16.32 12.61
N LEU A 18 1.36 -16.12 11.78
CA LEU A 18 1.11 -16.93 10.59
C LEU A 18 1.69 -16.31 9.32
N VAL A 19 1.56 -14.99 9.15
CA VAL A 19 1.93 -14.30 7.90
C VAL A 19 3.41 -13.96 7.86
N ARG A 20 4.02 -13.48 8.96
CA ARG A 20 5.45 -13.09 8.94
C ARG A 20 6.37 -14.24 8.52
N PRO A 21 6.21 -15.49 9.01
CA PRO A 21 7.03 -16.61 8.54
C PRO A 21 6.84 -16.93 7.06
N LEU A 22 5.63 -16.75 6.52
CA LEU A 22 5.35 -16.93 5.10
C LEU A 22 6.03 -15.84 4.26
N GLN A 23 5.99 -14.59 4.69
CA GLN A 23 6.69 -13.48 4.04
C GLN A 23 8.20 -13.76 3.96
N GLN A 24 8.81 -14.29 5.03
CA GLN A 24 10.22 -14.67 5.02
C GLN A 24 10.52 -15.76 3.99
N LYS A 25 9.67 -16.80 3.89
CA LYS A 25 9.81 -17.84 2.86
C LYS A 25 9.68 -17.29 1.44
N VAL A 26 8.75 -16.36 1.22
CA VAL A 26 8.56 -15.68 -0.07
C VAL A 26 9.79 -14.84 -0.42
N LYS A 27 10.30 -14.05 0.53
CA LYS A 27 11.51 -13.23 0.38
C LYS A 27 12.72 -14.09 0.03
N ALA A 28 12.93 -15.21 0.74
CA ALA A 28 14.01 -16.15 0.46
C ALA A 28 13.93 -16.77 -0.95
N ARG A 29 12.71 -16.90 -1.50
CA ARG A 29 12.46 -17.38 -2.87
C ARG A 29 12.53 -16.27 -3.92
N GLY A 30 12.79 -15.02 -3.52
CA GLY A 30 12.84 -13.86 -4.40
C GLY A 30 11.47 -13.41 -4.92
N LEU A 31 10.36 -13.89 -4.35
CA LEU A 31 9.00 -13.62 -4.83
C LEU A 31 8.36 -12.38 -4.19
N TRP A 32 9.11 -11.66 -3.36
CA TRP A 32 8.64 -10.47 -2.65
C TRP A 32 8.53 -9.25 -3.56
N ALA A 33 7.50 -8.42 -3.35
CA ALA A 33 7.29 -7.16 -4.05
C ALA A 33 7.44 -7.31 -5.58
N CYS A 34 6.87 -8.38 -6.14
CA CYS A 34 7.03 -8.81 -7.52
C CYS A 34 6.61 -7.75 -8.58
N HIS A 35 5.81 -6.77 -8.16
CA HIS A 35 5.36 -5.63 -8.95
C HIS A 35 6.43 -4.56 -9.16
N LEU A 36 7.43 -4.47 -8.28
CA LEU A 36 8.51 -3.48 -8.37
C LEU A 36 9.73 -4.04 -9.08
N GLY A 37 10.42 -3.17 -9.83
CA GLY A 37 11.69 -3.48 -10.46
C GLY A 37 12.84 -3.68 -9.44
N PRO A 38 13.97 -4.28 -9.88
CA PRO A 38 15.18 -4.48 -9.06
C PRO A 38 15.67 -3.24 -8.32
N HIS A 39 15.61 -2.08 -8.97
CA HIS A 39 16.04 -0.80 -8.41
C HIS A 39 15.09 -0.22 -7.35
N LEU A 40 13.91 -0.82 -7.18
CA LEU A 40 12.84 -0.35 -6.27
C LEU A 40 12.53 -1.37 -5.16
N GLY A 41 13.34 -2.44 -5.01
CA GLY A 41 13.19 -3.43 -3.94
C GLY A 41 12.44 -4.71 -4.31
N GLY A 42 12.05 -4.88 -5.58
CA GLY A 42 11.42 -6.11 -6.10
C GLY A 42 12.27 -6.83 -7.15
N LYS A 43 11.75 -7.88 -7.79
CA LYS A 43 12.45 -8.57 -8.91
C LYS A 43 11.96 -8.14 -10.30
N GLY A 44 10.83 -7.44 -10.39
CA GLY A 44 10.30 -6.92 -11.65
C GLY A 44 9.96 -8.01 -12.67
N TYR A 45 8.98 -8.87 -12.37
CA TYR A 45 8.67 -10.02 -13.22
C TYR A 45 7.91 -9.67 -14.52
N GLY A 46 7.50 -8.41 -14.69
CA GLY A 46 6.69 -7.95 -15.82
C GLY A 46 5.20 -8.27 -15.66
N GLN A 47 4.36 -7.56 -16.42
CA GLN A 47 2.90 -7.55 -16.23
C GLN A 47 2.25 -8.91 -16.43
N LEU A 48 2.66 -9.69 -17.44
CA LEU A 48 2.08 -11.01 -17.71
C LEU A 48 2.32 -12.00 -16.56
N LYS A 49 3.57 -12.08 -16.07
CA LYS A 49 3.90 -12.97 -14.94
C LYS A 49 3.22 -12.49 -13.66
N LEU A 50 3.19 -11.17 -13.43
CA LEU A 50 2.50 -10.58 -12.29
C LEU A 50 1.00 -10.90 -12.29
N ALA A 51 0.34 -10.88 -13.46
CA ALA A 51 -1.07 -11.26 -13.59
C ALA A 51 -1.31 -12.72 -13.18
N LEU A 52 -0.50 -13.66 -13.70
CA LEU A 52 -0.59 -15.08 -13.36
C LEU A 52 -0.28 -15.36 -11.88
N MET A 53 0.66 -14.62 -11.29
CA MET A 53 0.94 -14.69 -9.86
C MET A 53 -0.26 -14.19 -9.03
N ASN A 54 -0.85 -13.06 -9.40
CA ASN A 54 -2.02 -12.49 -8.72
C ASN A 54 -3.24 -13.41 -8.78
N GLU A 55 -3.42 -14.17 -9.86
CA GLU A 55 -4.45 -15.20 -9.95
C GLU A 55 -4.31 -16.24 -8.82
N LYS A 56 -3.07 -16.65 -8.50
CA LYS A 56 -2.80 -17.56 -7.38
C LYS A 56 -2.91 -16.87 -6.03
N PHE A 57 -2.46 -15.61 -5.91
CA PHE A 57 -2.54 -14.86 -4.65
C PHE A 57 -4.00 -14.67 -4.23
N GLY A 58 -4.88 -14.36 -5.17
CA GLY A 58 -6.31 -14.13 -4.94
C GLY A 58 -7.08 -15.35 -4.42
N GLN A 59 -6.50 -16.56 -4.47
CA GLN A 59 -7.10 -17.77 -3.93
C GLN A 59 -7.10 -17.81 -2.39
N SER A 60 -6.34 -16.91 -1.73
CA SER A 60 -6.27 -16.81 -0.29
C SER A 60 -6.40 -15.37 0.17
N ARG A 61 -7.13 -15.15 1.27
CA ARG A 61 -7.24 -13.83 1.92
C ARG A 61 -5.88 -13.23 2.27
N PHE A 62 -4.91 -14.06 2.65
CA PHE A 62 -3.58 -13.62 3.04
C PHE A 62 -2.55 -13.71 1.91
N GLY A 63 -2.93 -14.23 0.74
CA GLY A 63 -2.04 -14.40 -0.40
C GLY A 63 -1.34 -13.10 -0.77
N PRO A 64 -2.06 -12.02 -1.15
CA PRO A 64 -1.43 -10.77 -1.55
C PRO A 64 -0.48 -10.21 -0.47
N ILE A 65 -0.87 -10.31 0.80
CA ILE A 65 -0.08 -9.83 1.94
C ILE A 65 1.20 -10.65 2.15
N ALA A 66 1.12 -11.97 2.01
CA ALA A 66 2.27 -12.86 2.14
C ALA A 66 3.32 -12.61 1.04
N PHE A 67 2.88 -12.11 -0.12
CA PHE A 67 3.74 -11.80 -1.26
C PHE A 67 4.16 -10.32 -1.35
N GLY A 68 3.69 -9.46 -0.44
CA GLY A 68 3.95 -8.02 -0.49
C GLY A 68 3.31 -7.37 -1.72
N ALA A 69 2.13 -7.84 -2.11
CA ALA A 69 1.36 -7.43 -3.28
C ALA A 69 -0.09 -7.05 -2.92
N GLN A 70 -0.35 -6.71 -1.65
CA GLN A 70 -1.65 -6.28 -1.18
C GLN A 70 -2.03 -4.87 -1.68
N ALA A 71 -3.27 -4.72 -2.16
CA ALA A 71 -3.84 -3.40 -2.39
C ALA A 71 -4.23 -2.74 -1.05
N PRO A 72 -4.10 -1.41 -0.92
CA PRO A 72 -3.63 -0.45 -1.92
C PRO A 72 -2.09 -0.27 -1.96
N ASP A 73 -1.36 -0.94 -1.06
CA ASP A 73 0.09 -0.74 -0.87
C ASP A 73 0.91 -0.94 -2.13
N THR A 74 0.56 -1.93 -2.96
CA THR A 74 1.22 -2.20 -4.25
C THR A 74 1.30 -0.93 -5.13
N GLY A 75 0.16 -0.26 -5.31
CA GLY A 75 0.10 0.94 -6.16
C GLY A 75 0.72 2.16 -5.50
N ASN A 76 0.51 2.32 -4.20
CA ASN A 76 1.08 3.43 -3.45
C ASN A 76 2.61 3.34 -3.35
N ALA A 77 3.16 2.14 -3.18
CA ALA A 77 4.59 1.88 -3.20
C ALA A 77 5.18 2.19 -4.58
N GLU A 78 4.52 1.79 -5.67
CA GLU A 78 4.93 2.11 -7.04
C GLU A 78 4.98 3.62 -7.29
N ILE A 79 3.93 4.36 -6.91
CA ILE A 79 3.89 5.82 -7.04
C ILE A 79 5.02 6.47 -6.23
N LEU A 80 5.20 6.06 -4.97
CA LEU A 80 6.25 6.63 -4.12
C LEU A 80 7.65 6.30 -4.65
N ALA A 81 7.85 5.09 -5.17
CA ALA A 81 9.11 4.62 -5.73
C ALA A 81 9.48 5.39 -7.01
N HIS A 82 8.52 5.70 -7.88
CA HIS A 82 8.76 6.47 -9.10
C HIS A 82 8.85 7.98 -8.84
N TYR A 83 7.89 8.55 -8.11
CA TYR A 83 7.66 10.00 -8.07
C TYR A 83 7.95 10.66 -6.72
N GLY A 84 8.18 9.87 -5.66
CA GLY A 84 8.50 10.41 -4.34
C GLY A 84 9.81 11.18 -4.29
N ALA A 85 9.84 12.27 -3.54
CA ALA A 85 11.09 12.95 -3.20
C ALA A 85 11.99 12.02 -2.35
N ALA A 86 13.31 12.24 -2.36
CA ALA A 86 14.27 11.38 -1.65
C ALA A 86 13.90 11.17 -0.16
N GLY A 87 13.56 12.24 0.56
CA GLY A 87 13.15 12.15 1.97
C GLY A 87 11.81 11.43 2.19
N GLN A 88 10.88 11.46 1.22
CA GLN A 88 9.63 10.69 1.30
C GLN A 88 9.89 9.20 1.08
N LYS A 89 10.76 8.87 0.12
CA LYS A 89 11.18 7.49 -0.14
C LYS A 89 11.88 6.90 1.08
N GLU A 90 12.84 7.61 1.65
CA GLU A 90 13.56 7.17 2.85
C GLU A 90 12.61 6.95 4.04
N ARG A 91 11.68 7.89 4.25
CA ARG A 91 10.77 7.83 5.39
C ARG A 91 9.68 6.75 5.27
N PHE A 92 9.15 6.53 4.07
CA PHE A 92 7.92 5.74 3.90
C PHE A 92 8.10 4.49 3.04
N LEU A 93 8.94 4.52 2.00
CA LEU A 93 8.99 3.43 1.03
C LEU A 93 9.54 2.15 1.67
N ALA A 94 10.65 2.22 2.39
CA ALA A 94 11.24 1.05 3.04
C ALA A 94 10.26 0.39 4.03
N SER A 95 9.63 1.19 4.90
CA SER A 95 8.66 0.70 5.89
C SER A 95 7.41 0.09 5.24
N LEU A 96 6.95 0.65 4.13
CA LEU A 96 5.80 0.13 3.37
C LEU A 96 6.16 -1.19 2.67
N LEU A 97 7.34 -1.27 2.04
CA LEU A 97 7.85 -2.49 1.40
C LEU A 97 8.17 -3.60 2.38
N GLU A 98 8.50 -3.26 3.63
CA GLU A 98 8.69 -4.23 4.72
C GLU A 98 7.38 -4.61 5.42
N ASN A 99 6.24 -4.06 4.97
CA ASN A 99 4.92 -4.28 5.55
C ASN A 99 4.93 -4.00 7.07
N GLN A 100 5.65 -2.93 7.46
CA GLN A 100 5.65 -2.40 8.84
C GLN A 100 4.56 -1.34 9.02
N ILE A 101 4.26 -0.63 7.94
CA ILE A 101 3.11 0.25 7.82
C ILE A 101 2.22 -0.25 6.68
N VAL A 102 0.95 0.10 6.73
CA VAL A 102 -0.01 -0.10 5.66
C VAL A 102 -0.48 1.27 5.17
N SER A 103 -0.80 1.36 3.89
CA SER A 103 -1.26 2.59 3.26
C SER A 103 -2.76 2.55 2.99
N CYS A 104 -3.31 3.72 2.72
CA CYS A 104 -4.68 3.88 2.26
C CYS A 104 -4.69 4.69 0.97
N PHE A 105 -5.81 4.62 0.26
CA PHE A 105 -6.10 5.46 -0.89
C PHE A 105 -7.47 6.08 -0.70
N SER A 106 -7.57 7.39 -0.87
CA SER A 106 -8.78 8.16 -0.53
C SER A 106 -9.10 9.15 -1.64
N THR A 107 -10.04 8.80 -2.50
CA THR A 107 -10.51 9.66 -3.59
C THR A 107 -12.02 9.74 -3.74
N THR A 108 -12.77 8.81 -3.13
CA THR A 108 -14.21 8.74 -3.30
C THR A 108 -14.89 9.83 -2.47
N GLU A 109 -15.66 10.69 -3.13
CA GLU A 109 -16.50 11.73 -2.51
C GLU A 109 -17.98 11.50 -2.86
N PRO A 110 -18.94 12.05 -2.09
CA PRO A 110 -20.37 11.87 -2.37
C PRO A 110 -20.79 12.23 -3.80
N GLN A 111 -20.20 13.29 -4.35
CA GLN A 111 -20.39 13.77 -5.73
C GLN A 111 -19.51 13.08 -6.78
N GLY A 112 -18.48 12.36 -6.35
CA GLY A 112 -17.39 11.85 -7.19
C GLY A 112 -17.04 10.40 -6.82
N GLY A 113 -17.81 9.46 -7.35
CA GLY A 113 -17.50 8.02 -7.32
C GLY A 113 -16.64 7.62 -8.51
N ALA A 114 -17.23 6.91 -9.49
CA ALA A 114 -16.55 6.54 -10.74
C ALA A 114 -16.16 7.75 -11.64
N ARG A 115 -16.60 8.96 -11.27
CA ARG A 115 -16.26 10.22 -11.95
C ARG A 115 -15.22 10.98 -11.12
N SER A 116 -13.97 10.53 -11.17
CA SER A 116 -12.86 11.11 -10.40
C SER A 116 -12.63 12.60 -10.68
N ALA A 117 -12.98 13.08 -11.87
CA ALA A 117 -12.90 14.51 -12.21
C ALA A 117 -13.83 15.42 -11.38
N LEU A 118 -14.80 14.86 -10.65
CA LEU A 118 -15.74 15.60 -9.80
C LEU A 118 -15.30 15.68 -8.32
N VAL A 119 -14.14 15.12 -7.98
CA VAL A 119 -13.52 15.26 -6.65
C VAL A 119 -13.25 16.74 -6.38
N ARG A 120 -13.62 17.20 -5.19
CA ARG A 120 -13.55 18.61 -4.74
C ARG A 120 -12.60 18.82 -3.56
N ASN A 121 -11.82 17.81 -3.18
CA ASN A 121 -10.75 17.97 -2.20
C ASN A 121 -9.87 19.18 -2.55
N ASP A 122 -9.83 20.15 -1.65
CA ASP A 122 -9.08 21.39 -1.85
C ASP A 122 -7.74 21.31 -1.10
N MET A 123 -6.67 21.72 -1.79
CA MET A 123 -5.31 21.67 -1.25
C MET A 123 -4.65 23.03 -1.39
N ILE A 124 -4.18 23.58 -0.26
CA ILE A 124 -3.47 24.87 -0.21
C ILE A 124 -2.05 24.65 0.32
N VAL A 125 -1.06 25.13 -0.42
CA VAL A 125 0.35 25.09 0.00
C VAL A 125 0.64 26.32 0.87
N ILE A 126 1.15 26.09 2.08
CA ILE A 126 1.50 27.13 3.06
C ILE A 126 2.99 26.99 3.39
N GLY A 127 3.84 27.69 2.62
CA GLY A 127 5.28 27.57 2.76
C GLY A 127 5.77 26.15 2.45
N LYS A 128 6.22 25.41 3.48
CA LYS A 128 6.67 24.01 3.38
C LYS A 128 5.61 22.97 3.80
N SER A 129 4.42 23.42 4.23
CA SER A 129 3.31 22.55 4.59
C SER A 129 2.18 22.63 3.58
N VAL A 130 1.28 21.65 3.65
CA VAL A 130 0.07 21.59 2.84
C VAL A 130 -1.11 21.46 3.79
N SER A 131 -2.12 22.30 3.61
CA SER A 131 -3.43 22.15 4.23
C SER A 131 -4.39 21.49 3.25
N LEU A 132 -5.05 20.41 3.68
CA LEU A 132 -5.99 19.64 2.88
C LEU A 132 -7.38 19.71 3.52
N ASN A 133 -8.38 20.15 2.76
CA ASN A 133 -9.78 20.07 3.14
C ASN A 133 -10.44 18.96 2.33
N SER A 134 -10.89 17.88 2.99
CA SER A 134 -11.41 16.68 2.33
C SER A 134 -12.71 16.19 2.95
N SER A 135 -13.61 15.66 2.09
CA SER A 135 -14.88 15.02 2.48
C SER A 135 -14.97 13.57 1.99
N SER A 136 -13.82 12.89 1.93
CA SER A 136 -13.73 11.52 1.40
C SER A 136 -14.58 10.53 2.23
N ILE A 137 -15.26 9.60 1.55
CA ILE A 137 -16.13 8.58 2.15
C ILE A 137 -15.59 7.17 1.91
N SER A 138 -15.82 6.26 2.87
CA SER A 138 -15.50 4.84 2.75
C SER A 138 -16.77 4.01 2.89
N PHE A 139 -17.09 3.21 1.87
CA PHE A 139 -18.20 2.26 1.92
C PHE A 139 -17.73 0.97 2.61
N ARG A 140 -18.25 0.69 3.79
CA ARG A 140 -18.11 -0.64 4.41
C ARG A 140 -19.32 -1.48 3.99
N ARG A 141 -19.09 -2.59 3.29
CA ARG A 141 -20.14 -3.57 2.98
C ARG A 141 -20.70 -4.09 4.31
N GLN A 142 -21.97 -3.80 4.60
CA GLN A 142 -22.68 -4.48 5.69
C GLN A 142 -22.89 -5.92 5.24
N SER A 143 -22.32 -6.86 5.98
CA SER A 143 -22.59 -8.30 5.88
C SER A 143 -23.85 -8.64 6.65
#